data_AF-A0ABD2XLR0-F1
#
_entry.id   AF-A0ABD2XLR0-F1
#
_cell.length_a   1.000
_cell.length_b   1.000
_cell.length_c   1.000
_cell.angle_alpha   90.00
_cell.angle_beta   90.00
_cell.angle_gamma   90.00
#
_symmetry.space_group_name_H-M   'P 1'
#
loop_
_entity.id
_entity.type
_entity.pdbx_description
1 polymer ?
#
loop_
_entity_poly.entity_id
_entity_poly.type
_entity_poly.pdbx_seq_one_letter_code
_entity_poly.pdbx_strand_id
1 'polypeptide(L)'
;MSLDVTNPYYFYDDLNADILIEVRDYIITNDIKQENLEDERILSDMLRASDRRYVDIDPITSELLNEFKRRILDITIEDLREEPLYCRNHAILKVACVEYVLYPLEDDEEYEKIYRCDERKVIEAYNDLRGFQKKNIPDDKTVVSVKKFFRGENFFENNLLDTIRSYLESISIDDAEILFIQRKSIEIIEGEPPKIITKYDSDD
;
A
#
# COMPACT_ATOMS: atom_id res chain seq x y z
N MET A 1 9.32 6.61 11.70
CA MET A 1 8.68 6.29 13.00
C MET A 1 7.28 5.81 12.67
N SER A 2 7.00 4.52 12.88
CA SER A 2 5.68 3.93 12.64
C SER A 2 4.63 4.55 13.57
N LEU A 3 3.39 4.66 13.09
CA LEU A 3 2.30 5.26 13.87
C LEU A 3 1.76 4.25 14.88
N ASP A 4 1.43 4.73 16.09
CA ASP A 4 0.74 3.97 17.13
C ASP A 4 -0.75 3.81 16.80
N VAL A 5 -1.40 2.78 17.35
CA VAL A 5 -2.79 2.41 17.07
C VAL A 5 -3.81 3.52 17.35
N THR A 6 -3.47 4.45 18.24
CA THR A 6 -4.30 5.63 18.53
C THR A 6 -4.38 6.60 17.35
N ASN A 7 -3.48 6.51 16.36
CA ASN A 7 -3.49 7.36 15.18
C ASN A 7 -4.57 6.95 14.16
N PRO A 8 -5.40 7.87 13.64
CA PRO A 8 -6.42 7.55 12.65
C PRO A 8 -5.89 7.00 11.33
N TYR A 9 -4.63 7.27 11.00
CA TYR A 9 -4.00 6.78 9.79
C TYR A 9 -3.18 5.51 10.03
N TYR A 10 -3.38 4.83 11.16
CA TYR A 10 -2.58 3.67 11.57
C TYR A 10 -2.36 2.64 10.46
N PHE A 11 -3.42 2.17 9.79
CA PHE A 11 -3.31 1.19 8.70
C PHE A 11 -3.00 1.82 7.32
N TYR A 12 -3.15 3.14 7.20
CA TYR A 12 -2.94 3.87 5.95
C TYR A 12 -1.49 4.35 5.79
N ASP A 13 -0.71 4.34 6.87
CA ASP A 13 0.69 4.74 6.86
C ASP A 13 1.57 3.69 6.18
N ASP A 14 2.48 4.15 5.33
CA ASP A 14 3.41 3.30 4.58
C ASP A 14 4.25 2.40 5.50
N LEU A 15 4.62 2.89 6.70
CA LEU A 15 5.43 2.14 7.66
C LEU A 15 4.68 1.00 8.37
N ASN A 16 3.35 0.96 8.24
CA ASN A 16 2.50 -0.02 8.90
C ASN A 16 1.83 -0.97 7.89
N ALA A 17 2.34 -1.03 6.65
CA ALA A 17 1.80 -1.92 5.63
C ALA A 17 1.95 -3.41 6.03
N ASP A 18 3.07 -3.77 6.67
CA ASP A 18 3.29 -5.08 7.29
C ASP A 18 2.22 -5.39 8.33
N ILE A 19 1.94 -4.45 9.23
CA ILE A 19 0.90 -4.61 10.27
C ILE A 19 -0.47 -4.85 9.64
N LEU A 20 -0.83 -4.10 8.60
CA LEU A 20 -2.11 -4.28 7.91
C LEU A 20 -2.20 -5.68 7.26
N ILE A 21 -1.12 -6.14 6.62
CA ILE A 21 -1.03 -7.48 6.04
C ILE A 21 -1.20 -8.54 7.13
N GLU A 22 -0.47 -8.45 8.23
CA GLU A 22 -0.55 -9.41 9.34
C GLU A 22 -1.92 -9.42 10.03
N VAL A 23 -2.59 -8.26 10.14
CA VAL A 23 -3.98 -8.20 10.62
C VAL A 23 -4.91 -8.97 9.70
N ARG A 24 -4.80 -8.78 8.38
CA ARG A 24 -5.58 -9.53 7.38
C ARG A 24 -5.32 -11.03 7.49
N ASP A 25 -4.05 -11.42 7.56
CA ASP A 25 -3.67 -12.83 7.62
C ASP A 25 -4.18 -13.49 8.91
N TYR A 26 -4.15 -12.78 10.03
CA TYR A 26 -4.75 -13.24 11.28
C TYR A 26 -6.26 -13.42 11.15
N ILE A 27 -6.96 -12.45 10.55
CA ILE A 27 -8.41 -12.51 10.34
C ILE A 27 -8.80 -13.71 9.48
N ILE A 28 -8.10 -13.94 8.38
CA ILE A 28 -8.37 -15.05 7.45
C ILE A 28 -8.04 -16.38 8.11
N THR A 29 -6.85 -16.52 8.70
CA THR A 29 -6.36 -17.78 9.27
C THR A 29 -7.20 -18.26 10.44
N ASN A 30 -7.68 -17.34 11.28
CA ASN A 30 -8.46 -17.68 12.47
C ASN A 30 -9.99 -17.58 12.26
N ASP A 31 -10.43 -17.39 11.01
CA ASP A 31 -11.83 -17.15 10.64
C ASP A 31 -12.52 -16.09 11.52
N ILE A 32 -11.84 -14.97 11.77
CA ILE A 32 -12.35 -13.88 12.60
C ILE A 32 -13.54 -13.22 11.90
N LYS A 33 -14.62 -13.03 12.65
CA LYS A 33 -15.83 -12.31 12.27
C LYS A 33 -15.97 -11.04 13.10
N GLN A 34 -16.86 -10.15 12.68
CA GLN A 34 -17.06 -8.87 13.35
C GLN A 34 -17.46 -9.04 14.83
N GLU A 35 -18.27 -10.02 15.17
CA GLU A 35 -18.66 -10.33 16.56
C GLU A 35 -17.48 -10.73 17.45
N ASN A 36 -16.41 -11.30 16.86
CA ASN A 36 -15.21 -11.65 17.62
C ASN A 36 -14.43 -10.41 18.10
N LEU A 37 -14.64 -9.25 17.46
CA LEU A 37 -14.02 -8.00 17.88
C LEU A 37 -14.60 -7.44 19.20
N GLU A 38 -15.61 -8.06 19.79
CA GLU A 38 -16.07 -7.75 21.15
C GLU A 38 -15.27 -8.50 22.23
N ASP A 39 -14.46 -9.50 21.86
CA ASP A 39 -13.62 -10.23 22.80
C ASP A 39 -12.24 -9.57 22.92
N GLU A 40 -11.97 -8.94 24.06
CA GLU A 40 -10.69 -8.29 24.34
C GLU A 40 -9.50 -9.24 24.23
N ARG A 41 -9.67 -10.54 24.48
CA ARG A 41 -8.58 -11.52 24.32
C ARG A 41 -8.23 -11.70 22.86
N ILE A 42 -9.24 -11.83 22.01
CA ILE A 42 -9.04 -11.96 20.55
C ILE A 42 -8.38 -10.70 19.99
N LEU A 43 -8.85 -9.51 20.40
CA LEU A 43 -8.23 -8.25 19.99
C LEU A 43 -6.78 -8.13 20.45
N SER A 44 -6.50 -8.55 21.69
CA SER A 44 -5.15 -8.51 22.24
C SER A 44 -4.21 -9.48 21.53
N ASP A 45 -4.67 -10.69 21.22
CA ASP A 45 -3.87 -11.71 20.52
C ASP A 45 -3.60 -11.27 19.08
N MET A 46 -4.60 -10.74 18.39
CA MET A 46 -4.47 -10.18 17.05
C MET A 46 -3.51 -9.00 17.00
N LEU A 47 -3.58 -8.07 17.96
CA LEU A 47 -2.67 -6.92 18.02
C LEU A 47 -1.23 -7.37 18.25
N ARG A 48 -1.00 -8.36 19.12
CA ARG A 48 0.34 -8.90 19.38
C ARG A 48 0.90 -9.66 18.19
N ALA A 49 0.06 -10.39 17.48
CA ALA A 49 0.45 -11.12 16.28
C ALA A 49 0.83 -10.17 15.14
N SER A 50 0.10 -9.05 14.99
CA SER A 50 0.28 -8.12 13.87
C SER A 50 1.27 -7.00 14.11
N ASP A 51 1.47 -6.58 15.36
CA ASP A 51 2.38 -5.49 15.68
C ASP A 51 3.33 -5.85 16.82
N ARG A 52 4.59 -6.08 16.43
CA ARG A 52 5.72 -6.40 17.32
C ARG A 52 5.90 -5.43 18.49
N ARG A 53 5.43 -4.19 18.39
CA ARG A 53 5.52 -3.19 19.47
C ARG A 53 4.70 -3.59 20.71
N TYR A 54 3.68 -4.42 20.54
CA TYR A 54 2.78 -4.83 21.62
C TYR A 54 3.04 -6.25 22.14
N VAL A 55 3.99 -7.00 21.55
CA VAL A 55 4.29 -8.40 21.92
C VAL A 55 4.58 -8.57 23.41
N ASP A 56 5.44 -7.70 23.96
CA ASP A 56 5.85 -7.76 25.37
C ASP A 56 5.02 -6.85 26.29
N ILE A 57 3.98 -6.20 25.77
CA ILE A 57 3.12 -5.31 26.56
C ILE A 57 2.06 -6.13 27.29
N ASP A 58 2.11 -6.11 28.63
CA ASP A 58 1.14 -6.77 29.50
C ASP A 58 0.90 -5.94 30.78
N PRO A 59 -0.35 -5.56 31.11
CA PRO A 59 -1.57 -5.76 30.31
C PRO A 59 -1.69 -4.77 29.14
N ILE A 60 -2.27 -5.21 28.02
CA ILE A 60 -2.81 -4.29 27.02
C ILE A 60 -4.07 -3.63 27.58
N THR A 61 -4.16 -2.31 27.54
CA THR A 61 -5.29 -1.58 28.11
C THR A 61 -6.53 -1.70 27.23
N SER A 62 -7.73 -1.73 27.84
CA SER A 62 -8.99 -1.73 27.09
C SER A 62 -9.14 -0.50 26.19
N GLU A 63 -8.59 0.65 26.57
CA GLU A 63 -8.58 1.85 25.71
C GLU A 63 -7.85 1.59 24.40
N LEU A 64 -6.68 0.95 24.47
CA LEU A 64 -5.87 0.62 23.31
C LEU A 64 -6.55 -0.43 22.43
N LEU A 65 -7.17 -1.45 23.04
CA LEU A 65 -7.94 -2.46 22.31
C LEU A 65 -9.17 -1.85 21.61
N ASN A 66 -9.84 -0.91 22.24
CA ASN A 66 -10.97 -0.19 21.63
C ASN A 66 -10.52 0.66 20.44
N GLU A 67 -9.35 1.29 20.54
CA GLU A 67 -8.75 2.00 19.42
C GLU A 67 -8.39 1.05 18.27
N PHE A 68 -7.74 -0.07 18.56
CA PHE A 68 -7.43 -1.10 17.56
C PHE A 68 -8.67 -1.62 16.85
N LYS A 69 -9.70 -2.00 17.63
CA LYS A 69 -11.01 -2.39 17.13
C LYS A 69 -11.60 -1.34 16.21
N ARG A 70 -11.56 -0.06 16.61
CA ARG A 70 -12.04 1.05 15.78
C ARG A 70 -11.31 1.11 14.44
N ARG A 71 -9.97 0.95 14.43
CA ARG A 71 -9.19 0.94 13.18
C ARG A 71 -9.58 -0.20 12.25
N ILE A 72 -9.83 -1.39 12.80
CA ILE A 72 -10.31 -2.53 12.00
C ILE A 72 -11.69 -2.21 11.42
N LEU A 73 -12.58 -1.63 12.22
CA LEU A 73 -13.94 -1.28 11.79
C LEU A 73 -13.99 -0.11 10.80
N ASP A 74 -12.98 0.78 10.77
CA ASP A 74 -12.84 1.83 9.77
C ASP A 74 -12.57 1.25 8.35
N ILE A 75 -12.04 0.02 8.26
CA ILE A 75 -11.87 -0.73 7.00
C ILE A 75 -12.98 -1.78 6.81
N THR A 76 -13.51 -2.34 7.89
CA THR A 76 -14.42 -3.51 7.95
C THR A 76 -13.72 -4.87 7.78
N ILE A 77 -14.28 -5.92 8.39
CA ILE A 77 -13.76 -7.30 8.28
C ILE A 77 -13.96 -7.86 6.86
N GLU A 78 -15.05 -7.49 6.20
CA GLU A 78 -15.36 -7.94 4.84
C GLU A 78 -14.33 -7.40 3.85
N ASP A 79 -14.09 -6.07 3.85
CA ASP A 79 -13.08 -5.45 2.98
C ASP A 79 -11.68 -6.02 3.26
N LEU A 80 -11.29 -6.23 4.53
CA LEU A 80 -9.99 -6.83 4.87
C LEU A 80 -9.81 -8.23 4.28
N ARG A 81 -10.89 -9.00 4.15
CA ARG A 81 -10.84 -10.36 3.57
C ARG A 81 -10.83 -10.30 2.05
N GLU A 82 -11.72 -9.52 1.46
CA GLU A 82 -12.07 -9.60 0.04
C GLU A 82 -11.30 -8.60 -0.82
N GLU A 83 -11.02 -7.40 -0.31
CA GLU A 83 -10.35 -6.36 -1.09
C GLU A 83 -8.82 -6.50 -1.05
N PRO A 84 -8.14 -6.23 -2.17
CA PRO A 84 -6.70 -6.05 -2.16
C PRO A 84 -6.27 -4.84 -1.32
N LEU A 85 -5.25 -5.02 -0.49
CA LEU A 85 -4.78 -4.01 0.47
C LEU A 85 -4.12 -2.81 -0.21
N TYR A 86 -3.70 -2.90 -1.48
CA TYR A 86 -3.25 -1.74 -2.25
C TYR A 86 -4.36 -0.72 -2.52
N CYS A 87 -5.63 -1.07 -2.33
CA CYS A 87 -6.74 -0.11 -2.38
C CYS A 87 -6.72 0.84 -1.17
N ARG A 88 -6.04 0.48 -0.09
CA ARG A 88 -6.08 1.17 1.20
C ARG A 88 -4.72 1.70 1.65
N ASN A 89 -3.63 0.98 1.37
CA ASN A 89 -2.29 1.36 1.81
C ASN A 89 -1.39 1.75 0.62
N HIS A 90 -0.80 2.95 0.68
CA HIS A 90 -0.02 3.50 -0.42
C HIS A 90 1.33 2.80 -0.64
N ALA A 91 1.95 2.25 0.41
CA ALA A 91 3.15 1.44 0.24
C ALA A 91 2.88 0.19 -0.62
N ILE A 92 1.78 -0.52 -0.33
CA ILE A 92 1.37 -1.70 -1.10
C ILE A 92 1.03 -1.31 -2.55
N LEU A 93 0.28 -0.22 -2.74
CA LEU A 93 -0.04 0.30 -4.07
C LEU A 93 1.20 0.67 -4.89
N LYS A 94 2.21 1.26 -4.25
CA LYS A 94 3.45 1.68 -4.87
C LYS A 94 4.28 0.48 -5.35
N VAL A 95 4.37 -0.58 -4.54
CA VAL A 95 5.04 -1.83 -4.95
C VAL A 95 4.27 -2.47 -6.10
N ALA A 96 2.95 -2.59 -5.99
CA ALA A 96 2.11 -3.12 -7.07
C ALA A 96 2.26 -2.32 -8.38
N CYS A 97 2.31 -0.99 -8.30
CA CYS A 97 2.51 -0.11 -9.45
C CYS A 97 3.86 -0.33 -10.12
N VAL A 98 4.95 -0.41 -9.34
CA VAL A 98 6.29 -0.57 -9.89
C VAL A 98 6.48 -1.98 -10.46
N GLU A 99 6.18 -3.01 -9.68
CA GLU A 99 6.60 -4.39 -9.97
C GLU A 99 5.58 -5.17 -10.80
N TYR A 100 4.30 -4.78 -10.82
CA TYR A 100 3.26 -5.47 -11.59
C TYR A 100 2.73 -4.67 -12.78
N VAL A 101 2.74 -3.33 -12.71
CA VAL A 101 2.23 -2.47 -13.79
C VAL A 101 3.34 -1.99 -14.72
N LEU A 102 4.39 -1.38 -14.16
CA LEU A 102 5.42 -0.71 -14.96
C LEU A 102 6.50 -1.65 -15.48
N TYR A 103 7.00 -2.50 -14.60
CA TYR A 103 8.20 -3.29 -14.86
C TYR A 103 7.99 -4.75 -14.45
N PRO A 104 6.95 -5.45 -14.94
CA PRO A 104 6.72 -6.84 -14.59
C PRO A 104 7.94 -7.68 -14.97
N LEU A 105 8.45 -8.45 -14.00
CA LEU A 105 9.57 -9.40 -14.15
C LEU A 105 10.97 -8.75 -14.28
N GLU A 106 11.11 -7.46 -13.96
CA GLU A 106 12.44 -6.86 -13.80
C GLU A 106 13.11 -7.30 -12.49
N ASP A 107 14.41 -7.00 -12.37
CA ASP A 107 15.19 -7.32 -11.18
C ASP A 107 15.01 -6.31 -10.03
N ASP A 108 15.38 -6.75 -8.83
CA ASP A 108 15.31 -5.94 -7.61
C ASP A 108 16.12 -4.63 -7.67
N GLU A 109 17.22 -4.62 -8.44
CA GLU A 109 18.08 -3.45 -8.56
C GLU A 109 17.38 -2.31 -9.33
N GLU A 110 16.59 -2.67 -10.35
CA GLU A 110 15.80 -1.72 -11.12
C GLU A 110 14.65 -1.12 -10.29
N TYR A 111 13.96 -1.94 -9.49
CA TYR A 111 12.93 -1.43 -8.56
C TYR A 111 13.54 -0.51 -7.50
N GLU A 112 14.69 -0.89 -6.93
CA GLU A 112 15.38 -0.10 -5.91
C GLU A 112 15.75 1.30 -6.41
N LYS A 113 16.17 1.45 -7.67
CA LYS A 113 16.45 2.76 -8.27
C LYS A 113 15.23 3.68 -8.25
N ILE A 114 14.04 3.13 -8.51
CA ILE A 114 12.77 3.87 -8.46
C ILE A 114 12.44 4.26 -7.02
N TYR A 115 12.54 3.31 -6.08
CA TYR A 115 12.24 3.55 -4.67
C TYR A 115 13.18 4.54 -3.98
N ARG A 116 14.45 4.56 -4.39
CA ARG A 116 15.46 5.55 -3.98
C ARG A 116 15.31 6.90 -4.69
N CYS A 117 14.31 7.03 -5.56
CA CYS A 117 14.02 8.23 -6.32
C CYS A 117 15.14 8.70 -7.24
N ASP A 118 15.85 7.78 -7.92
CA ASP A 118 16.72 8.14 -9.04
C ASP A 118 15.91 8.96 -10.04
N GLU A 119 16.33 10.20 -10.29
CA GLU A 119 15.51 11.17 -11.01
C GLU A 119 15.15 10.71 -12.42
N ARG A 120 16.11 10.11 -13.12
CA ARG A 120 15.89 9.60 -14.47
C ARG A 120 14.89 8.45 -14.43
N LYS A 121 15.09 7.48 -13.53
CA LYS A 121 14.21 6.31 -13.43
C LYS A 121 12.79 6.66 -13.01
N VAL A 122 12.64 7.61 -12.09
CA VAL A 122 11.33 8.10 -11.66
C VAL A 122 10.58 8.82 -12.77
N ILE A 123 11.27 9.63 -13.59
CA ILE A 123 10.66 10.27 -14.76
C ILE A 123 10.30 9.24 -15.84
N GLU A 124 11.17 8.27 -16.10
CA GLU A 124 10.88 7.15 -17.02
C GLU A 124 9.65 6.37 -16.56
N ALA A 125 9.59 6.00 -15.28
CA ALA A 125 8.46 5.31 -14.66
C ALA A 125 7.14 6.09 -14.80
N TYR A 126 7.14 7.40 -14.54
CA TYR A 126 5.94 8.23 -14.72
C TYR A 126 5.50 8.34 -16.18
N ASN A 127 6.44 8.49 -17.11
CA ASN A 127 6.11 8.53 -18.52
C ASN A 127 5.53 7.20 -18.99
N ASP A 128 6.12 6.07 -18.58
CA ASP A 128 5.60 4.74 -18.88
C ASP A 128 4.20 4.56 -18.27
N LEU A 129 3.98 5.02 -17.03
CA LEU A 129 2.67 5.01 -16.36
C LEU A 129 1.60 5.77 -17.15
N ARG A 130 1.96 6.89 -17.78
CA ARG A 130 1.08 7.73 -18.59
C ARG A 130 0.99 7.30 -20.07
N GLY A 131 1.82 6.36 -20.52
CA GLY A 131 1.98 6.04 -21.93
C GLY A 131 2.64 7.14 -22.76
N PHE A 132 3.42 8.02 -22.12
CA PHE A 132 4.20 9.07 -22.76
C PHE A 132 5.55 8.56 -23.25
N GLN A 133 6.18 9.31 -24.16
CA GLN A 133 7.55 9.02 -24.55
C GLN A 133 8.50 9.24 -23.35
N LYS A 134 9.44 8.30 -23.13
CA LYS A 134 10.39 8.34 -22.00
C LYS A 134 11.18 9.65 -21.84
N LYS A 135 11.36 10.41 -22.93
CA LYS A 135 12.08 11.69 -22.94
C LYS A 135 11.23 12.90 -22.55
N ASN A 136 9.94 12.71 -22.29
CA ASN A 136 9.09 13.78 -21.81
C ASN A 136 9.55 14.21 -20.41
N ILE A 137 9.79 15.49 -20.22
CA ILE A 137 10.23 16.04 -18.93
C ILE A 137 9.00 16.69 -18.30
N PRO A 138 8.45 16.13 -17.20
CA PRO A 138 7.34 16.76 -16.49
C PRO A 138 7.76 18.11 -15.91
N ASP A 139 6.79 18.97 -15.60
CA ASP A 139 7.07 20.19 -14.86
C ASP A 139 7.59 19.88 -13.44
N ASP A 140 8.29 20.84 -12.83
CA ASP A 140 8.91 20.65 -11.51
C ASP A 140 7.94 20.20 -10.42
N LYS A 141 6.69 20.68 -10.45
CA LYS A 141 5.67 20.29 -9.46
C LYS A 141 5.31 18.82 -9.66
N THR A 142 5.13 18.39 -10.90
CA THR A 142 4.89 16.98 -11.24
C THR A 142 6.07 16.11 -10.81
N VAL A 143 7.32 16.51 -11.10
CA VAL A 143 8.52 15.76 -10.66
C VAL A 143 8.55 15.57 -9.15
N VAL A 144 8.21 16.61 -8.37
CA VAL A 144 8.11 16.52 -6.91
C VAL A 144 7.05 15.52 -6.47
N SER A 145 5.85 15.56 -7.06
CA SER A 145 4.77 14.61 -6.74
C SER A 145 5.13 13.17 -7.10
N VAL A 146 5.74 12.96 -8.28
CA VAL A 146 6.17 11.64 -8.75
C VAL A 146 7.23 11.08 -7.80
N LYS A 147 8.26 11.87 -7.44
CA LYS A 147 9.26 11.46 -6.45
C LYS A 147 8.63 11.14 -5.10
N LYS A 148 7.65 11.93 -4.65
CA LYS A 148 6.94 11.67 -3.39
C LYS A 148 6.18 10.34 -3.44
N PHE A 149 5.51 10.04 -4.54
CA PHE A 149 4.79 8.78 -4.73
C PHE A 149 5.76 7.59 -4.70
N PHE A 150 6.81 7.60 -5.52
CA PHE A 150 7.71 6.44 -5.63
C PHE A 150 8.70 6.30 -4.48
N ARG A 151 8.87 7.31 -3.62
CA ARG A 151 9.79 7.23 -2.48
C ARG A 151 9.45 6.06 -1.57
N GLY A 152 10.39 5.14 -1.43
CA GLY A 152 10.26 3.91 -0.66
C GLY A 152 11.41 3.70 0.33
N GLU A 153 11.97 4.76 0.93
CA GLU A 153 13.08 4.64 1.89
C GLU A 153 12.81 3.60 3.00
N ASN A 154 11.54 3.52 3.42
CA ASN A 154 11.08 2.58 4.45
C ASN A 154 11.09 1.11 4.01
N PHE A 155 11.10 0.82 2.71
CA PHE A 155 11.10 -0.54 2.17
C PHE A 155 12.36 -1.32 2.55
N PHE A 156 13.45 -0.60 2.77
CA PHE A 156 14.73 -1.16 3.20
C PHE A 156 14.83 -1.33 4.72
N GLU A 157 13.80 -0.94 5.48
CA GLU A 157 13.70 -1.16 6.91
C GLU A 157 12.86 -2.40 7.20
N ASN A 158 13.30 -3.24 8.15
CA ASN A 158 12.50 -4.33 8.72
C ASN A 158 11.88 -5.32 7.71
N ASN A 159 12.51 -5.53 6.55
CA ASN A 159 12.02 -6.42 5.47
C ASN A 159 10.60 -6.07 4.96
N LEU A 160 10.18 -4.81 5.10
CA LEU A 160 8.84 -4.37 4.70
C LEU A 160 8.54 -4.68 3.23
N LEU A 161 9.53 -4.50 2.34
CA LEU A 161 9.38 -4.80 0.92
C LEU A 161 9.05 -6.28 0.66
N ASP A 162 9.76 -7.18 1.33
CA ASP A 162 9.58 -8.63 1.17
C ASP A 162 8.21 -9.07 1.68
N THR A 163 7.72 -8.48 2.77
CA THR A 163 6.36 -8.72 3.27
C THR A 163 5.31 -8.26 2.25
N ILE A 164 5.47 -7.06 1.69
CA ILE A 164 4.55 -6.55 0.65
C ILE A 164 4.58 -7.43 -0.59
N ARG A 165 5.77 -7.87 -1.04
CA ARG A 165 5.92 -8.76 -2.20
C ARG A 165 5.24 -10.10 -1.96
N SER A 166 5.51 -10.73 -0.81
CA SER A 166 4.87 -12.00 -0.41
C SER A 166 3.35 -11.89 -0.39
N TYR A 167 2.83 -10.76 0.10
CA TYR A 167 1.41 -10.46 0.06
C TYR A 167 0.88 -10.34 -1.39
N LEU A 168 1.54 -9.55 -2.25
CA LEU A 168 1.12 -9.36 -3.64
C LEU A 168 1.17 -10.66 -4.45
N GLU A 169 2.16 -11.52 -4.20
CA GLU A 169 2.26 -12.86 -4.81
C GLU A 169 1.14 -13.80 -4.36
N SER A 170 0.57 -13.57 -3.17
CA SER A 170 -0.52 -14.40 -2.62
C SER A 170 -1.90 -14.10 -3.22
N ILE A 171 -2.05 -12.98 -3.94
CA ILE A 171 -3.31 -12.54 -4.53
C ILE A 171 -3.27 -12.60 -6.06
N SER A 172 -4.45 -12.70 -6.68
CA SER A 172 -4.56 -12.63 -8.13
C SER A 172 -4.67 -11.17 -8.57
N ILE A 173 -3.73 -10.70 -9.39
CA ILE A 173 -3.76 -9.37 -10.00
C ILE A 173 -4.01 -9.56 -11.50
N ASP A 174 -5.25 -9.33 -11.92
CA ASP A 174 -5.66 -9.45 -13.31
C ASP A 174 -5.57 -8.12 -14.07
N ASP A 175 -5.95 -8.11 -15.35
CA ASP A 175 -5.91 -6.92 -16.20
C ASP A 175 -6.77 -5.75 -15.64
N ALA A 176 -7.88 -6.05 -14.96
CA ALA A 176 -8.73 -5.02 -14.38
C ALA A 176 -8.06 -4.38 -13.16
N GLU A 177 -7.40 -5.19 -12.32
CA GLU A 177 -6.61 -4.73 -11.19
C GLU A 177 -5.38 -3.92 -11.64
N ILE A 178 -4.68 -4.35 -12.69
CA ILE A 178 -3.57 -3.58 -13.30
C ILE A 178 -4.05 -2.17 -13.70
N LEU A 179 -5.21 -2.08 -14.37
CA LEU A 179 -5.80 -0.80 -14.76
C LEU A 179 -6.21 0.05 -13.56
N PHE A 180 -6.71 -0.58 -12.48
CA PHE A 180 -7.02 0.10 -11.24
C PHE A 180 -5.76 0.69 -10.60
N ILE A 181 -4.72 -0.12 -10.41
CA ILE A 181 -3.43 0.28 -9.82
C ILE A 181 -2.82 1.44 -10.61
N GLN A 182 -2.80 1.32 -11.94
CA GLN A 182 -2.29 2.37 -12.83
C GLN A 182 -3.04 3.69 -12.62
N ARG A 183 -4.38 3.66 -12.69
CA ARG A 183 -5.23 4.84 -12.54
C ARG A 183 -5.08 5.48 -11.17
N LYS A 184 -5.08 4.67 -10.11
CA LYS A 184 -4.97 5.15 -8.73
C LYS A 184 -3.61 5.78 -8.46
N SER A 185 -2.54 5.20 -9.00
CA SER A 185 -1.19 5.76 -8.92
C SER A 185 -1.11 7.14 -9.59
N ILE A 186 -1.69 7.28 -10.79
CA ILE A 186 -1.78 8.58 -11.49
C ILE A 186 -2.57 9.60 -10.67
N GLU A 187 -3.72 9.21 -10.12
CA GLU A 187 -4.58 10.08 -9.30
C GLU A 187 -3.80 10.65 -8.11
N ILE A 188 -3.02 9.81 -7.42
CA ILE A 188 -2.22 10.23 -6.26
C ILE A 188 -1.08 11.18 -6.69
N ILE A 189 -0.43 10.91 -7.82
CA ILE A 189 0.66 11.75 -8.35
C ILE A 189 0.13 13.13 -8.78
N GLU A 190 -0.96 13.16 -9.55
CA GLU A 190 -1.48 14.38 -10.17
C GLU A 190 -2.37 15.19 -9.23
N GLY A 191 -2.94 14.56 -8.20
CA GLY A 191 -3.88 15.19 -7.28
C GLY A 191 -5.25 15.50 -7.91
N GLU A 192 -5.58 14.87 -9.05
CA GLU A 192 -6.85 14.96 -9.76
C GLU A 192 -7.34 13.55 -10.16
N PRO A 193 -8.67 13.30 -10.25
CA PRO A 193 -9.19 12.05 -10.81
C PRO A 193 -8.73 11.89 -12.28
N PRO A 194 -8.40 10.68 -12.73
CA PRO A 194 -7.77 10.48 -14.03
C PRO A 194 -8.70 10.98 -15.15
N LYS A 195 -8.21 11.94 -15.95
CA LYS A 195 -8.84 12.26 -17.24
C LYS A 195 -8.67 11.05 -18.15
N ILE A 196 -9.78 10.38 -18.44
CA ILE A 196 -9.82 9.28 -19.40
C ILE A 196 -9.45 9.87 -20.76
N ILE A 197 -8.22 9.64 -21.24
CA ILE A 197 -7.88 9.88 -22.64
C ILE A 197 -8.56 8.74 -23.41
N THR A 198 -9.75 9.01 -23.93
CA THR A 198 -10.38 8.12 -24.90
C THR A 198 -9.59 8.21 -26.21
N LYS A 199 -9.54 7.12 -26.98
CA LYS A 199 -8.83 7.00 -28.28
C LYS A 199 -9.30 7.97 -29.39
N TYR A 200 -9.99 9.06 -29.05
CA TYR A 200 -10.53 10.05 -29.99
C TYR A 200 -9.80 11.41 -29.96
N ASP A 201 -8.78 11.60 -29.12
CA ASP A 201 -8.02 12.86 -29.07
C ASP A 201 -6.73 12.85 -29.92
N SER A 202 -6.62 11.93 -30.88
CA SER A 202 -5.58 11.94 -31.91
C SER A 202 -6.21 12.05 -33.29
N ASP A 203 -6.79 13.20 -33.59
CA ASP A 203 -6.95 13.74 -34.94
C ASP A 203 -7.38 15.22 -34.81
N ASP A 204 -6.40 16.12 -34.79
CA ASP A 204 -6.43 17.46 -35.41
C ASP A 204 -5.00 18.05 -35.49
#